data_AF-A0A126ZJ52-F1
#
_entry.id   AF-A0A126ZJ52-F1
#
_cell.length_a   1.000
_cell.length_b   1.000
_cell.length_c   1.000
_cell.angle_alpha   90.00
_cell.angle_beta   90.00
_cell.angle_gamma   90.00
#
_symmetry.space_group_name_H-M   'P 1'
#
loop_
_entity.id
_entity.type
_entity.pdbx_description
1 polymer ?
#
loop_
_entity_poly.entity_id
_entity_poly.type
_entity_poly.pdbx_seq_one_letter_code
_entity_poly.pdbx_strand_id
1 'polypeptide(L)'
;MPYRTWPGALLVVLAIVAYVGGLRVWDRLTPGNRALPAGQTVSVGQARFVPVAGWEMDVSRSRAGQSLILFKGSHKFQVRTDDWAGGPDGPIARQRRLMERGQHLRIDGDATPFVTSWGLQGMTFAYYGPTLAGRFWQVVDVQRRSLVQIDFYGANDGLSDALTEARSMLDSMDLEASP
;
A
#
# COMPACT_ATOMS: atom_id res chain seq x y z
N MET A 1 21.97 25.67 -54.73
CA MET A 1 21.92 24.30 -54.16
C MET A 1 21.01 24.35 -52.94
N PRO A 2 19.73 23.93 -53.02
CA PRO A 2 18.84 24.03 -51.86
C PRO A 2 19.11 22.87 -50.90
N TYR A 3 19.27 23.19 -49.62
CA TYR A 3 19.51 22.24 -48.54
C TYR A 3 18.35 21.23 -48.47
N ARG A 4 18.60 19.98 -48.87
CA ARG A 4 17.64 18.87 -48.85
C ARG A 4 17.62 18.25 -47.44
N THR A 5 17.11 18.99 -46.47
CA THR A 5 17.01 18.59 -45.04
C THR A 5 15.84 17.63 -44.75
N TRP A 6 14.97 17.42 -45.74
CA TRP A 6 13.74 16.62 -45.63
C TRP A 6 13.97 15.14 -45.23
N PRO A 7 15.02 14.43 -45.69
CA PRO A 7 15.25 13.03 -45.30
C PRO A 7 15.65 12.89 -43.82
N GLY A 8 16.44 13.84 -43.31
CA GLY A 8 16.88 13.84 -41.92
C GLY A 8 15.71 14.10 -40.95
N ALA A 9 14.83 15.04 -41.30
CA ALA A 9 13.61 15.30 -40.54
C ALA A 9 12.69 14.07 -40.48
N LEU A 10 12.57 13.33 -41.59
CA LEU A 10 11.78 12.10 -41.67
C LEU A 10 12.34 11.01 -40.76
N LEU A 11 13.67 10.83 -40.72
CA LEU A 11 14.32 9.88 -39.82
C LEU A 11 14.11 10.23 -38.35
N VAL A 12 14.19 11.50 -37.98
CA VAL A 12 13.95 11.96 -36.61
C VAL A 12 12.50 11.70 -36.21
N VAL A 13 11.54 12.01 -37.08
CA VAL A 13 10.11 11.74 -36.81
C VAL A 13 9.87 10.23 -36.65
N LEU A 14 10.48 9.40 -37.51
CA LEU A 14 10.33 7.95 -37.45
C LEU A 14 10.93 7.37 -36.16
N ALA A 15 12.09 7.88 -35.73
CA ALA A 15 12.71 7.51 -34.45
C ALA A 15 11.83 7.90 -33.25
N ILE A 16 11.22 9.10 -33.27
CA ILE A 16 10.29 9.54 -32.22
C ILE A 16 9.05 8.65 -32.19
N VAL A 17 8.45 8.35 -33.35
CA VAL A 17 7.27 7.48 -33.44
C VAL A 17 7.58 6.07 -32.96
N ALA A 18 8.72 5.51 -33.34
CA ALA A 18 9.16 4.19 -32.87
C ALA A 18 9.39 4.18 -31.35
N TYR A 19 10.01 5.22 -30.80
CA TYR A 19 10.28 5.35 -29.37
C TYR A 19 8.99 5.52 -28.55
N VAL A 20 8.13 6.48 -28.91
CA VAL A 20 6.87 6.75 -28.21
C VAL A 20 5.88 5.59 -28.40
N GLY A 21 5.83 5.00 -29.60
CA GLY A 21 5.03 3.82 -29.90
C GLY A 21 5.48 2.61 -29.08
N GLY A 22 6.80 2.37 -29.02
CA GLY A 22 7.39 1.32 -28.19
C GLY A 22 7.09 1.52 -26.71
N LEU A 23 7.20 2.75 -26.19
CA LEU A 23 6.85 3.06 -24.80
C LEU A 23 5.37 2.80 -24.50
N ARG A 24 4.45 3.23 -25.38
CA ARG A 24 3.01 3.00 -25.18
C ARG A 24 2.64 1.53 -25.22
N VAL A 25 3.28 0.75 -26.09
CA VAL A 25 3.06 -0.70 -26.17
C VAL A 25 3.61 -1.37 -24.91
N TRP A 26 4.79 -0.96 -24.44
CA TRP A 26 5.38 -1.46 -23.20
C TRP A 26 4.52 -1.14 -21.97
N ASP A 27 4.01 0.08 -21.87
CA ASP A 27 3.11 0.54 -20.82
C ASP A 27 1.79 -0.25 -20.82
N ARG A 28 1.23 -0.54 -22.00
CA ARG A 28 0.03 -1.37 -22.15
C ARG A 28 0.25 -2.84 -21.79
N LEU A 29 1.47 -3.35 -21.98
CA LEU A 29 1.86 -4.72 -21.65
C LEU A 29 2.31 -4.91 -20.20
N THR A 30 2.51 -3.82 -19.46
CA THR A 30 2.92 -3.83 -18.05
C THR A 30 1.81 -3.24 -17.20
N PRO A 31 0.81 -4.04 -16.76
CA PRO A 31 -0.33 -3.51 -16.02
C PRO A 31 0.13 -2.85 -14.72
N GLY A 32 -0.10 -1.54 -14.60
CA GLY A 32 0.16 -0.80 -13.36
C GLY A 32 -0.76 -1.25 -12.22
N ASN A 33 -1.93 -1.77 -12.56
CA ASN A 33 -2.90 -2.37 -11.65
C ASN A 33 -3.19 -3.83 -12.02
N ARG A 34 -3.44 -4.65 -10.98
CA ARG A 34 -3.86 -6.04 -11.14
C ARG A 34 -5.06 -6.30 -10.24
N ALA A 35 -6.16 -6.74 -10.83
CA ALA A 35 -7.29 -7.24 -10.05
C ALA A 35 -6.85 -8.44 -9.22
N LEU A 36 -7.21 -8.43 -7.94
CA LEU A 36 -6.98 -9.59 -7.08
C LEU A 36 -8.18 -10.53 -7.18
N PRO A 37 -7.94 -11.86 -7.27
CA PRO A 37 -9.04 -12.81 -7.20
C PRO A 37 -9.69 -12.69 -5.82
N ALA A 38 -10.93 -12.20 -5.80
CA ALA A 38 -11.69 -11.99 -4.57
C ALA A 38 -11.80 -13.30 -3.77
N GLY A 39 -11.63 -13.21 -2.45
CA GLY A 39 -11.72 -14.36 -1.56
C GLY A 39 -10.48 -15.27 -1.52
N GLN A 40 -9.44 -14.99 -2.32
CA GLN A 40 -8.16 -15.71 -2.19
C GLN A 40 -7.25 -15.01 -1.19
N THR A 41 -6.57 -15.80 -0.35
CA THR A 41 -5.56 -15.29 0.58
C THR A 41 -4.37 -14.73 -0.20
N VAL A 42 -3.95 -13.52 0.15
CA VAL A 42 -2.74 -12.88 -0.36
C VAL A 42 -1.70 -12.82 0.76
N SER A 43 -0.46 -13.14 0.42
CA SER A 43 0.67 -13.08 1.35
C SER A 43 1.56 -11.86 1.08
N VAL A 44 1.97 -11.20 2.16
CA VAL A 44 2.88 -10.04 2.20
C VAL A 44 3.90 -10.31 3.30
N GLY A 45 5.08 -10.79 2.94
CA GLY A 45 6.04 -11.30 3.91
C GLY A 45 5.40 -12.40 4.75
N GLN A 46 5.40 -12.24 6.07
CA GLN A 46 4.74 -13.16 6.99
C GLN A 46 3.24 -12.89 7.20
N ALA A 47 2.71 -11.77 6.70
CA ALA A 47 1.31 -11.39 6.88
C ALA A 47 0.47 -11.96 5.75
N ARG A 48 -0.67 -12.55 6.08
CA ARG A 48 -1.60 -13.11 5.09
C ARG A 48 -3.02 -12.71 5.43
N PHE A 49 -3.79 -12.35 4.42
CA PHE A 49 -5.16 -11.86 4.60
C PHE A 49 -5.98 -12.05 3.33
N VAL A 50 -7.30 -11.88 3.42
CA VAL A 50 -8.22 -12.00 2.30
C VAL A 50 -8.67 -10.61 1.83
N PRO A 51 -8.31 -10.16 0.62
CA PRO A 51 -8.80 -8.90 0.07
C PRO A 51 -10.30 -8.93 -0.16
N VAL A 52 -10.97 -7.82 0.16
CA VAL A 52 -12.38 -7.61 -0.17
C VAL A 52 -12.54 -7.40 -1.67
N ALA A 53 -13.66 -7.86 -2.24
CA ALA A 53 -13.96 -7.70 -3.66
C ALA A 53 -13.95 -6.23 -4.10
N GLY A 54 -13.40 -5.98 -5.30
CA GLY A 54 -13.31 -4.65 -5.90
C GLY A 54 -12.09 -3.83 -5.50
N TRP A 55 -11.21 -4.36 -4.63
CA TRP A 55 -9.88 -3.81 -4.40
C TRP A 55 -8.89 -4.32 -5.45
N GLU A 56 -8.07 -3.41 -5.99
CA GLU A 56 -7.06 -3.72 -6.98
C GLU A 56 -5.65 -3.53 -6.40
N MET A 57 -4.70 -4.38 -6.78
CA MET A 57 -3.30 -4.23 -6.42
C MET A 57 -2.63 -3.16 -7.29
N ASP A 58 -1.97 -2.18 -6.66
CA ASP A 58 -1.01 -1.30 -7.33
C ASP A 58 0.33 -2.04 -7.48
N VAL A 59 0.56 -2.59 -8.66
CA VAL A 59 1.75 -3.41 -8.96
C VAL A 59 3.02 -2.57 -8.94
N SER A 60 2.93 -1.29 -9.30
CA SER A 60 4.07 -0.39 -9.36
C SER A 60 4.64 -0.04 -7.97
N ARG A 61 3.78 -0.05 -6.95
CA ARG A 61 4.14 0.30 -5.57
C ARG A 61 4.20 -0.91 -4.63
N SER A 62 3.73 -2.06 -5.08
CA SER A 62 3.82 -3.31 -4.32
C SER A 62 5.17 -3.99 -4.57
N ARG A 63 5.76 -4.55 -3.52
CA ARG A 63 7.01 -5.32 -3.56
C ARG A 63 6.74 -6.72 -3.03
N ALA A 64 6.93 -7.72 -3.88
CA ALA A 64 6.72 -9.12 -3.51
C ALA A 64 7.46 -9.47 -2.22
N GLY A 65 6.75 -10.04 -1.25
CA GLY A 65 7.31 -10.44 0.04
C GLY A 65 7.58 -9.31 1.04
N GLN A 66 7.38 -8.04 0.69
CA GLN A 66 7.66 -6.91 1.61
C GLN A 66 6.48 -5.96 1.77
N SER A 67 5.83 -5.55 0.67
CA SER A 67 4.75 -4.56 0.74
C SER A 67 3.70 -4.78 -0.33
N LEU A 68 2.46 -4.50 0.02
CA LEU A 68 1.30 -4.58 -0.86
C LEU A 68 0.48 -3.31 -0.71
N ILE A 69 0.12 -2.70 -1.82
CA ILE A 69 -0.83 -1.59 -1.85
C ILE A 69 -2.04 -2.01 -2.65
N LEU A 70 -3.20 -1.99 -1.99
CA LEU A 70 -4.49 -2.14 -2.61
C LEU A 70 -5.15 -0.77 -2.72
N PHE A 71 -5.95 -0.57 -3.76
CA PHE A 71 -6.76 0.63 -3.91
C PHE A 71 -8.17 0.32 -4.41
N LYS A 72 -9.11 1.20 -4.02
CA LYS A 72 -10.51 1.21 -4.48
C LYS A 72 -10.97 2.65 -4.55
N GLY A 73 -11.05 3.19 -5.76
CA GLY A 73 -11.28 4.63 -5.96
C GLY A 73 -10.15 5.47 -5.36
N SER A 74 -10.49 6.39 -4.46
CA SER A 74 -9.54 7.27 -3.75
C SER A 74 -8.96 6.64 -2.47
N HIS A 75 -9.39 5.43 -2.10
CA HIS A 75 -8.98 4.76 -0.87
C HIS A 75 -7.85 3.77 -1.14
N LYS A 76 -6.94 3.66 -0.17
CA LYS A 76 -5.78 2.78 -0.21
C LYS A 76 -5.70 1.97 1.06
N PHE A 77 -5.28 0.71 0.90
CA PHE A 77 -4.99 -0.22 1.97
C PHE A 77 -3.58 -0.75 1.72
N GLN A 78 -2.64 -0.35 2.56
CA GLN A 78 -1.24 -0.67 2.44
C GLN A 78 -0.84 -1.62 3.56
N VAL A 79 -0.19 -2.72 3.21
CA VAL A 79 0.43 -3.65 4.16
C VAL A 79 1.93 -3.63 3.90
N ARG A 80 2.73 -3.51 4.95
CA ARG A 80 4.19 -3.62 4.89
C ARG A 80 4.67 -4.52 6.02
N THR A 81 5.61 -5.40 5.69
CA THR A 81 6.33 -6.22 6.65
C THR A 81 7.81 -5.84 6.64
N ASP A 82 8.40 -5.72 7.82
CA ASP A 82 9.83 -5.43 8.01
C ASP A 82 10.33 -6.20 9.24
N ASP A 83 11.65 -6.40 9.34
CA ASP A 83 12.26 -6.97 10.54
C ASP A 83 12.38 -5.93 11.67
N TRP A 84 12.14 -6.35 12.90
CA TRP A 84 12.22 -5.52 14.09
C TRP A 84 12.82 -6.25 15.29
N ALA A 85 14.02 -5.83 15.69
CA ALA A 85 14.74 -6.39 16.83
C ALA A 85 14.59 -5.57 18.14
N GLY A 86 13.74 -4.55 18.16
CA GLY A 86 13.52 -3.69 19.33
C GLY A 86 12.33 -4.10 20.19
N GLY A 87 11.96 -3.23 21.14
CA GLY A 87 10.76 -3.43 21.97
C GLY A 87 9.44 -3.16 21.22
N PRO A 88 8.29 -3.57 21.80
CA PRO A 88 6.98 -3.48 21.14
C PRO A 88 6.54 -2.04 20.81
N ASP A 89 6.93 -1.06 21.63
CA ASP A 89 6.47 0.33 21.48
C ASP A 89 7.33 1.18 20.54
N GLY A 90 8.54 0.72 20.21
CA GLY A 90 9.48 1.48 19.39
C GLY A 90 8.94 1.85 18.01
N PRO A 91 8.36 0.91 17.24
CA PRO A 91 7.87 1.20 15.90
C PRO A 91 6.66 2.12 15.90
N ILE A 92 5.75 1.99 16.88
CA ILE A 92 4.54 2.83 16.92
C ILE A 92 4.91 4.28 17.24
N ALA A 93 5.82 4.50 18.18
CA ALA A 93 6.32 5.83 18.51
C ALA A 93 7.13 6.47 17.36
N ARG A 94 7.83 5.66 16.55
CA ARG A 94 8.50 6.14 15.33
C ARG A 94 7.48 6.55 14.27
N GLN A 95 6.45 5.74 14.04
CA GLN A 95 5.45 6.01 13.03
C GLN A 95 4.64 7.27 13.35
N ARG A 96 4.19 7.43 14.60
CA ARG A 96 3.46 8.64 15.03
C ARG A 96 4.26 9.91 14.77
N ARG A 97 5.54 9.91 15.16
CA ARG A 97 6.45 11.05 14.92
C ARG A 97 6.64 11.34 13.42
N LEU A 98 6.73 10.32 12.59
CA LEU A 98 6.83 10.47 11.13
C LEU A 98 5.57 11.11 10.55
N MET A 99 4.38 10.67 10.98
CA MET A 99 3.11 11.20 10.50
C MET A 99 2.88 12.65 10.95
N GLU A 100 3.11 12.96 12.23
CA GLU A 100 2.94 14.32 12.77
C GLU A 100 3.94 15.32 12.20
N ARG A 101 5.24 14.97 12.22
CA ARG A 101 6.32 15.91 11.86
C ARG A 101 6.72 15.85 10.40
N GLY A 102 6.64 14.67 9.78
CA GLY A 102 7.08 14.47 8.40
C GLY A 102 5.96 14.65 7.37
N GLN A 103 4.72 14.34 7.74
CA GLN A 103 3.57 14.37 6.83
C GLN A 103 2.52 15.42 7.21
N HIS A 104 2.73 16.15 8.31
CA HIS A 104 1.81 17.16 8.84
C HIS A 104 0.38 16.61 9.08
N LEU A 105 0.28 15.35 9.49
CA LEU A 105 -0.98 14.71 9.85
C LEU A 105 -1.27 14.90 11.33
N ARG A 106 -2.55 15.14 11.68
CA ARG A 106 -3.00 15.22 13.06
C ARG A 106 -3.45 13.83 13.52
N ILE A 107 -2.78 13.29 14.53
CA ILE A 107 -3.16 12.02 15.15
C ILE A 107 -4.31 12.25 16.14
N ASP A 108 -5.25 11.32 16.15
CA ASP A 108 -6.39 11.34 17.06
C ASP A 108 -6.10 10.53 18.32
N GLY A 109 -5.89 11.25 19.43
CA GLY A 109 -5.59 10.66 20.72
C GLY A 109 -4.29 9.84 20.73
N ASP A 110 -4.23 8.89 21.66
CA ASP A 110 -3.12 7.96 21.79
C ASP A 110 -3.36 6.65 21.04
N ALA A 111 -2.26 5.96 20.73
CA ALA A 111 -2.33 4.62 20.19
C ALA A 111 -3.01 3.69 21.21
N THR A 112 -3.99 2.94 20.73
CA THR A 112 -4.80 2.02 21.54
C THR A 112 -4.54 0.58 21.10
N PRO A 113 -4.62 -0.39 22.03
CA PRO A 113 -4.51 -1.79 21.66
C PRO A 113 -5.73 -2.23 20.84
N PHE A 114 -5.53 -3.17 19.92
CA PHE A 114 -6.61 -3.87 19.22
C PHE A 114 -6.34 -5.38 19.18
N VAL A 115 -7.41 -6.15 19.02
CA VAL A 115 -7.37 -7.60 18.80
C VAL A 115 -8.36 -7.95 17.70
N THR A 116 -7.96 -8.79 16.74
CA THR A 116 -8.84 -9.32 15.69
C THR A 116 -9.54 -10.61 16.14
N SER A 117 -10.54 -11.07 15.39
CA SER A 117 -11.23 -12.33 15.65
C SER A 117 -10.29 -13.56 15.59
N TRP A 118 -9.21 -13.48 14.82
CA TRP A 118 -8.15 -14.51 14.72
C TRP A 118 -7.07 -14.39 15.81
N GLY A 119 -7.22 -13.45 16.74
CA GLY A 119 -6.29 -13.26 17.86
C GLY A 119 -5.03 -12.46 17.51
N LEU A 120 -4.97 -11.82 16.34
CA LEU A 120 -3.90 -10.89 15.99
C LEU A 120 -4.01 -9.66 16.88
N GLN A 121 -2.92 -9.30 17.58
CA GLN A 121 -2.90 -8.19 18.53
C GLN A 121 -1.90 -7.12 18.12
N GLY A 122 -2.23 -5.87 18.40
CA GLY A 122 -1.37 -4.76 18.01
C GLY A 122 -1.84 -3.42 18.55
N MET A 123 -1.27 -2.35 17.98
CA MET A 123 -1.62 -0.96 18.30
C MET A 123 -2.26 -0.28 17.10
N THR A 124 -3.23 0.60 17.34
CA THR A 124 -3.92 1.37 16.30
C THR A 124 -4.13 2.82 16.72
N PHE A 125 -4.16 3.73 15.75
CA PHE A 125 -4.59 5.11 15.93
C PHE A 125 -5.23 5.63 14.64
N ALA A 126 -6.12 6.61 14.77
CA ALA A 126 -6.66 7.36 13.64
C ALA A 126 -5.84 8.62 13.40
N TYR A 127 -5.87 9.13 12.17
CA TYR A 127 -5.22 10.38 11.81
C TYR A 127 -6.00 11.12 10.72
N TYR A 128 -5.77 12.43 10.65
CA TYR A 128 -6.48 13.35 9.77
C TYR A 128 -5.50 14.34 9.12
N GLY A 129 -5.74 14.63 7.85
CA GLY A 129 -5.07 15.69 7.08
C GLY A 129 -6.09 16.59 6.38
N PRO A 130 -5.62 17.57 5.59
CA PRO A 130 -6.50 18.53 4.92
C PRO A 130 -7.45 17.89 3.89
N THR A 131 -7.00 16.84 3.20
CA THR A 131 -7.71 16.20 2.09
C THR A 131 -7.90 14.70 2.26
N LEU A 132 -7.42 14.14 3.38
CA LEU A 132 -7.48 12.71 3.65
C LEU A 132 -7.66 12.44 5.13
N ALA A 133 -8.16 11.25 5.42
CA ALA A 133 -8.16 10.68 6.75
C ALA A 133 -7.83 9.19 6.65
N GLY A 134 -7.38 8.64 7.76
CA GLY A 134 -6.92 7.26 7.78
C GLY A 134 -6.87 6.65 9.15
N ARG A 135 -6.58 5.35 9.15
CA ARG A 135 -6.33 4.57 10.34
C ARG A 135 -5.13 3.68 10.11
N PHE A 136 -4.24 3.70 11.10
CA PHE A 136 -3.04 2.91 11.11
C PHE A 136 -3.21 1.75 12.10
N TRP A 137 -2.70 0.58 11.75
CA TRP A 137 -2.55 -0.57 12.64
C TRP A 137 -1.13 -1.09 12.56
N GLN A 138 -0.65 -1.60 13.67
CA GLN A 138 0.68 -2.17 13.77
C GLN A 138 0.67 -3.41 14.65
N VAL A 139 1.29 -4.46 14.15
CA VAL A 139 1.54 -5.70 14.88
C VAL A 139 3.04 -5.87 15.02
N VAL A 140 3.49 -6.15 16.25
CA VAL A 140 4.90 -6.42 16.54
C VAL A 140 4.98 -7.80 17.18
N ASP A 141 5.73 -8.71 16.56
CA ASP A 141 6.07 -10.00 17.13
C ASP A 141 7.54 -9.96 17.59
N VAL A 142 7.75 -9.71 18.88
CA VAL A 142 9.11 -9.59 19.43
C VAL A 142 9.89 -10.91 19.35
N GLN A 143 9.20 -12.06 19.44
CA GLN A 143 9.85 -13.36 19.40
C GLN A 143 10.39 -13.67 18.00
N ARG A 144 9.59 -13.40 16.97
CA ARG A 144 9.97 -13.59 15.57
C ARG A 144 10.72 -12.40 14.98
N ARG A 145 10.97 -11.37 15.79
CA ARG A 145 11.53 -10.07 15.35
C ARG A 145 10.73 -9.47 14.19
N SER A 146 9.42 -9.64 14.29
CA SER A 146 8.38 -9.32 13.34
C SER A 146 7.82 -7.89 13.42
N LEU A 147 7.73 -7.08 12.36
CA LEU A 147 6.88 -5.89 12.30
C LEU A 147 5.95 -5.96 11.08
N VAL A 148 4.65 -5.85 11.32
CA VAL A 148 3.63 -5.65 10.29
C VAL A 148 2.96 -4.30 10.50
N GLN A 149 2.95 -3.47 9.47
CA GLN A 149 2.30 -2.17 9.45
C GLN A 149 1.19 -2.20 8.41
N ILE A 150 0.00 -1.79 8.82
CA ILE A 150 -1.18 -1.68 7.98
C ILE A 150 -1.65 -0.24 8.02
N ASP A 151 -1.78 0.38 6.86
CA ASP A 151 -2.22 1.76 6.74
C ASP A 151 -3.40 1.84 5.77
N PHE A 152 -4.52 2.37 6.26
CA PHE A 152 -5.68 2.67 5.45
C PHE A 152 -5.89 4.18 5.40
N TYR A 153 -6.04 4.72 4.19
CA TYR A 153 -6.33 6.14 4.01
C TYR A 153 -7.03 6.42 2.69
N GLY A 154 -7.72 7.55 2.62
CA GLY A 154 -8.35 8.03 1.40
C GLY A 154 -9.04 9.38 1.59
N ALA A 155 -9.79 9.78 0.57
CA ALA A 155 -10.66 10.95 0.68
C ALA A 155 -11.76 10.72 1.73
N ASN A 156 -12.38 11.79 2.24
CA ASN A 156 -13.45 11.68 3.23
C ASN A 156 -14.73 11.05 2.64
N ASP A 157 -14.98 11.23 1.35
CA ASP A 157 -16.15 10.68 0.66
C ASP A 157 -16.04 9.16 0.55
N GLY A 158 -16.99 8.44 1.16
CA GLY A 158 -17.00 6.97 1.18
C GLY A 158 -16.00 6.34 2.16
N LEU A 159 -15.32 7.15 2.99
CA LEU A 159 -14.29 6.69 3.92
C LEU A 159 -14.82 5.65 4.93
N SER A 160 -16.03 5.84 5.43
CA SER A 160 -16.63 4.95 6.44
C SER A 160 -16.84 3.54 5.89
N ASP A 161 -17.36 3.43 4.67
CA ASP A 161 -17.61 2.14 4.02
C ASP A 161 -16.28 1.46 3.67
N ALA A 162 -15.35 2.22 3.08
CA ALA A 162 -14.02 1.71 2.76
C ALA A 162 -13.22 1.31 4.02
N LEU A 163 -13.39 2.02 5.15
CA LEU A 163 -12.78 1.66 6.43
C LEU A 163 -13.39 0.38 7.00
N THR A 164 -14.68 0.14 6.77
CA THR A 164 -15.35 -1.10 7.17
C THR A 164 -14.78 -2.28 6.38
N GLU A 165 -14.58 -2.12 5.07
CA GLU A 165 -13.90 -3.14 4.24
C GLU A 165 -12.45 -3.35 4.68
N ALA A 166 -11.71 -2.28 4.98
CA ALA A 166 -10.33 -2.37 5.49
C ALA A 166 -10.24 -3.12 6.83
N ARG A 167 -11.22 -2.91 7.73
CA ARG A 167 -11.33 -3.68 8.97
C ARG A 167 -11.63 -5.15 8.70
N SER A 168 -12.47 -5.47 7.72
CA SER A 168 -12.71 -6.86 7.32
C SER A 168 -11.43 -7.53 6.79
N MET A 169 -10.62 -6.81 6.00
CA MET A 169 -9.33 -7.32 5.54
C MET A 169 -8.36 -7.55 6.71
N LEU A 170 -8.26 -6.59 7.63
CA LEU A 170 -7.46 -6.73 8.86
C LEU A 170 -7.96 -7.89 9.74
N ASP A 171 -9.27 -8.07 9.88
CA ASP A 171 -9.84 -9.12 10.74
C ASP A 171 -9.56 -10.52 10.20
N SER A 172 -9.46 -10.66 8.88
CA SER A 172 -9.01 -11.89 8.21
C SER A 172 -7.50 -12.12 8.25
N MET A 173 -6.72 -11.19 8.83
CA MET A 173 -5.27 -11.25 8.81
C MET A 173 -4.72 -12.20 9.87
N ASP A 174 -3.80 -13.07 9.46
CA ASP A 174 -2.99 -13.90 10.34
C ASP A 174 -1.49 -13.71 10.01
N LEU A 175 -0.61 -14.13 10.94
CA LEU A 175 0.83 -14.18 10.72
C LEU A 175 1.27 -15.63 10.53
N GLU A 176 1.79 -15.95 9.35
CA GLU A 176 2.29 -17.28 9.06
C GLU A 176 3.43 -17.64 10.04
N ALA A 177 3.43 -18.88 10.50
CA ALA A 177 4.55 -19.42 11.25
C ALA A 177 5.76 -19.48 10.31
N SER A 178 6.80 -18.69 10.60
CA SER A 178 8.06 -18.83 9.87
C SER A 178 8.55 -20.28 10.03
N PRO A 179 8.92 -20.97 8.94
CA PRO A 179 9.53 -22.30 9.02
C PRO A 179 10.85 -22.29 9.78
#